data_AF-A0A6A6JWK3-F1
#
_entry.id   AF-A0A6A6JWK3-F1
#
_cell.length_a   1.000
_cell.length_b   1.000
_cell.length_c   1.000
_cell.angle_alpha   90.00
_cell.angle_beta   90.00
_cell.angle_gamma   90.00
#
_symmetry.space_group_name_H-M   'P 1'
#
loop_
_entity.id
_entity.type
_entity.pdbx_description
1 polymer ?
#
loop_
_entity_poly.entity_id
_entity_poly.type
_entity_poly.pdbx_seq_one_letter_code
_entity_poly.pdbx_strand_id
1 'polypeptide(L)'
;MLPSQRSQPSSISSTESTSPANMLQTFRWPSYQSTYDMVSDERFQHFNTESAKINAGLHMPAGRHVAHDLLPVFSRNWTPVDIDFSTFRVSQHSPSPQKPTAKDIVRSLLCPPPHAFVHGVLSINWVIAVAGATHFECRRSDGRYILKKDSPLRKWGKQLGLPAVYREWLCGDDEERGAAEDGMWLTEEFFEKEL
;
A
#
# COMPACT_ATOMS: atom_id res chain seq x y z
N MET A 1 -14.96 -77.35 18.19
CA MET A 1 -14.89 -77.05 19.63
C MET A 1 -14.93 -75.54 19.82
N LEU A 2 -15.97 -75.05 20.50
CA LEU A 2 -15.91 -73.84 21.33
C LEU A 2 -15.35 -74.25 22.73
N PRO A 3 -15.05 -73.35 23.69
CA PRO A 3 -15.34 -71.90 23.76
C PRO A 3 -14.00 -71.08 23.90
N SER A 4 -13.78 -69.97 24.63
CA SER A 4 -14.58 -69.23 25.62
C SER A 4 -14.03 -67.82 25.92
N GLN A 5 -14.90 -66.79 25.96
CA GLN A 5 -14.81 -65.59 26.84
C GLN A 5 -13.65 -64.59 26.53
N ARG A 6 -13.66 -63.30 26.90
CA ARG A 6 -14.48 -62.58 27.92
C ARG A 6 -14.52 -61.04 27.70
N SER A 7 -15.56 -60.42 28.25
CA SER A 7 -15.60 -59.05 28.83
C SER A 7 -15.46 -57.78 27.95
N GLN A 8 -16.58 -57.05 27.88
CA GLN A 8 -16.67 -55.58 27.93
C GLN A 8 -16.36 -55.07 29.39
N PRO A 9 -16.62 -53.80 29.81
CA PRO A 9 -17.02 -52.58 29.07
C PRO A 9 -16.20 -51.32 29.46
N SER A 10 -16.55 -50.17 28.87
CA SER A 10 -16.59 -48.87 29.57
C SER A 10 -17.33 -47.82 28.73
N SER A 11 -18.61 -47.62 29.04
CA SER A 11 -19.40 -46.51 28.49
C SER A 11 -19.01 -45.22 29.20
N ILE A 12 -18.39 -44.27 28.50
CA ILE A 12 -18.17 -42.92 29.04
C ILE A 12 -19.34 -42.04 28.61
N SER A 13 -20.31 -41.91 29.51
CA SER A 13 -21.41 -40.96 29.40
C SER A 13 -20.91 -39.53 29.66
N SER A 14 -20.69 -38.76 28.59
CA SER A 14 -20.44 -37.31 28.69
C SER A 14 -21.75 -36.54 28.47
N THR A 15 -22.49 -36.35 29.56
CA THR A 15 -23.61 -35.41 29.61
C THR A 15 -23.09 -34.00 29.88
N GLU A 16 -22.85 -33.21 28.83
CA GLU A 16 -22.60 -31.77 28.98
C GLU A 16 -23.28 -30.97 27.87
N SER A 17 -24.61 -30.87 27.99
CA SER A 17 -25.46 -29.96 27.21
C SER A 17 -25.36 -28.53 27.75
N THR A 18 -24.18 -27.92 27.68
CA THR A 18 -23.99 -26.51 28.02
C THR A 18 -24.30 -25.65 26.79
N SER A 19 -25.54 -25.17 26.73
CA SER A 19 -26.02 -24.28 25.67
C SER A 19 -25.37 -22.89 25.79
N PRO A 20 -24.64 -22.39 24.77
CA PRO A 20 -24.15 -21.01 24.74
C PRO A 20 -25.24 -20.05 24.21
N ALA A 21 -26.42 -20.08 24.82
CA ALA A 21 -27.44 -19.07 24.61
C ALA A 21 -27.19 -17.90 25.59
N ASN A 22 -27.14 -16.67 25.08
CA ASN A 22 -26.95 -15.40 25.81
C ASN A 22 -25.53 -15.03 26.28
N MET A 23 -24.63 -14.74 25.33
CA MET A 23 -23.63 -13.66 25.49
C MET A 23 -23.33 -12.90 24.19
N LEU A 24 -24.33 -12.75 23.31
CA LEU A 24 -24.30 -11.68 22.31
C LEU A 24 -24.64 -10.35 22.99
N GLN A 25 -23.68 -9.81 23.74
CA GLN A 25 -23.69 -8.39 24.04
C GLN A 25 -23.62 -7.65 22.71
N THR A 26 -24.73 -7.04 22.32
CA THR A 26 -24.83 -6.19 21.15
C THR A 26 -23.96 -4.96 21.40
N PHE A 27 -22.69 -5.04 20.98
CA PHE A 27 -21.82 -3.89 20.81
C PHE A 27 -22.38 -3.01 19.70
N ARG A 28 -23.40 -2.23 20.07
CA ARG A 28 -24.04 -1.24 19.23
C ARG A 28 -23.09 -0.07 19.13
N TRP A 29 -22.12 -0.19 18.23
CA TRP A 29 -21.26 0.90 17.82
C TRP A 29 -22.11 2.16 17.61
N PRO A 30 -21.71 3.33 18.15
CA PRO A 30 -22.40 4.56 17.84
C PRO A 30 -22.46 4.69 16.32
N SER A 31 -23.66 4.87 15.76
CA SER A 31 -23.77 5.15 14.33
C SER A 31 -23.10 6.50 14.11
N TYR A 32 -21.84 6.49 13.66
CA TYR A 32 -21.21 7.65 13.08
C TYR A 32 -22.09 8.03 11.89
N GLN A 33 -22.96 9.01 12.10
CA GLN A 33 -23.60 9.72 11.02
C GLN A 33 -22.46 10.39 10.27
N SER A 34 -22.01 9.70 9.23
CA SER A 34 -20.93 10.13 8.36
C SER A 34 -21.43 11.31 7.54
N THR A 35 -21.49 12.48 8.17
CA THR A 35 -21.57 13.79 7.50
C THR A 35 -20.19 14.15 6.96
N TYR A 36 -19.58 13.19 6.26
CA TYR A 36 -18.46 13.47 5.38
C TYR A 36 -19.04 13.76 4.02
N ASP A 37 -19.14 15.06 3.75
CA ASP A 37 -19.06 15.60 2.40
C ASP A 37 -18.03 14.82 1.59
N MET A 38 -18.31 14.70 0.29
CA MET A 38 -17.48 13.98 -0.66
C MET A 38 -16.00 14.27 -0.42
N VAL A 39 -15.18 13.22 -0.30
CA VAL A 39 -13.72 13.37 -0.39
C VAL A 39 -13.43 13.79 -1.83
N SER A 40 -13.40 15.10 -2.04
CA SER A 40 -13.04 15.76 -3.28
C SER A 40 -11.57 15.47 -3.61
N ASP A 41 -11.23 15.50 -4.90
CA ASP A 41 -9.84 15.38 -5.39
C ASP A 41 -8.89 16.47 -4.83
N GLU A 42 -9.45 17.51 -4.20
CA GLU A 42 -8.72 18.60 -3.54
C GLU A 42 -7.74 18.11 -2.46
N ARG A 43 -8.00 16.96 -1.81
CA ARG A 43 -7.06 16.42 -0.81
C ARG A 43 -5.74 15.94 -1.42
N PHE A 44 -5.71 15.60 -2.72
CA PHE A 44 -4.47 15.34 -3.47
C PHE A 44 -3.81 16.62 -3.99
N GLN A 45 -4.56 17.71 -4.20
CA GLN A 45 -4.00 18.99 -4.59
C GLN A 45 -3.20 19.63 -3.45
N HIS A 46 -3.69 19.51 -2.21
CA HIS A 46 -3.11 20.21 -1.05
C HIS A 46 -1.64 19.88 -0.74
N PHE A 47 -1.18 18.65 -1.02
CA PHE A 47 0.21 18.25 -0.81
C PHE A 47 1.17 18.90 -1.82
N ASN A 48 0.66 19.25 -3.01
CA ASN A 48 1.43 19.91 -4.05
C ASN A 48 1.40 21.44 -3.93
N THR A 49 0.40 22.03 -3.28
CA THR A 49 0.29 23.49 -3.09
C THR A 49 1.45 24.08 -2.29
N GLU A 50 1.87 23.46 -1.17
CA GLU A 50 3.02 23.94 -0.39
C GLU A 50 4.34 23.69 -1.13
N SER A 51 4.46 22.55 -1.81
CA SER A 51 5.62 22.23 -2.66
C SER A 51 5.78 23.26 -3.81
N ALA A 52 4.66 23.68 -4.41
CA ALA A 52 4.64 24.71 -5.44
C ALA A 52 5.02 26.09 -4.90
N LYS A 53 4.64 26.46 -3.67
CA LYS A 53 5.06 27.74 -3.04
C LYS A 53 6.57 27.81 -2.81
N ILE A 54 7.18 26.70 -2.37
CA ILE A 54 8.63 26.59 -2.19
C ILE A 54 9.35 26.70 -3.55
N ASN A 55 8.87 25.97 -4.56
CA ASN A 55 9.45 26.00 -5.91
C ASN A 55 9.22 27.33 -6.66
N ALA A 56 8.17 28.08 -6.34
CA ALA A 56 7.87 29.38 -6.93
C ALA A 56 8.71 30.55 -6.36
N GLY A 57 9.66 30.27 -5.45
CA GLY A 57 10.59 31.28 -4.92
C GLY A 57 9.93 32.36 -4.05
N LEU A 58 8.76 32.07 -3.46
CA LEU A 58 7.99 33.06 -2.69
C LEU A 58 8.55 33.27 -1.28
N HIS A 59 9.55 34.17 -1.23
CA HIS A 59 9.88 35.11 -0.15
C HIS A 59 9.28 34.80 1.24
N MET A 60 10.06 34.10 2.08
CA MET A 60 9.81 34.11 3.54
C MET A 60 9.79 35.56 4.06
N PRO A 61 8.83 35.96 4.91
CA PRO A 61 8.87 37.28 5.53
C PRO A 61 10.07 37.39 6.47
N ALA A 62 10.86 38.45 6.33
CA ALA A 62 12.06 38.67 7.13
C ALA A 62 11.70 38.92 8.61
N GLY A 63 11.86 37.89 9.45
CA GLY A 63 11.30 37.82 10.81
C GLY A 63 12.28 37.41 11.91
N ARG A 64 13.38 38.15 12.04
CA ARG A 64 14.33 38.17 13.19
C ARG A 64 15.13 36.89 13.56
N HIS A 65 16.45 37.04 13.41
CA HIS A 65 17.50 36.53 14.31
C HIS A 65 17.54 35.03 14.67
N VAL A 66 18.01 34.22 13.73
CA VAL A 66 19.02 33.17 14.04
C VAL A 66 20.16 33.25 13.02
N ALA A 67 21.05 34.23 13.21
CA ALA A 67 22.46 34.09 12.85
C ALA A 67 23.15 33.70 14.17
N HIS A 68 24.09 32.74 14.24
CA HIS A 68 25.13 32.41 13.27
C HIS A 68 25.24 30.89 12.99
N ASP A 69 26.27 30.48 12.24
CA ASP A 69 26.80 29.11 12.10
C ASP A 69 26.20 28.14 11.06
N LEU A 70 25.59 28.65 9.98
CA LEU A 70 25.29 27.86 8.77
C LEU A 70 25.93 28.42 7.48
N LEU A 71 27.26 28.57 7.45
CA LEU A 71 28.07 28.59 6.22
C LEU A 71 29.39 27.84 6.48
N PRO A 72 29.80 26.91 5.61
CA PRO A 72 30.67 27.33 4.51
C PRO A 72 30.45 26.63 3.15
N VAL A 73 29.39 25.82 2.97
CA VAL A 73 29.17 25.07 1.72
C VAL A 73 28.97 26.01 0.52
N PHE A 74 28.29 27.15 0.72
CA PHE A 74 28.14 28.22 -0.28
C PHE A 74 29.31 29.21 -0.33
N SER A 75 30.36 29.02 0.47
CA SER A 75 31.55 29.90 0.51
C SER A 75 32.66 29.47 -0.45
N ARG A 76 32.43 28.42 -1.26
CA ARG A 76 33.29 28.13 -2.41
C ARG A 76 32.88 29.01 -3.58
N ASN A 77 33.85 29.70 -4.17
CA ASN A 77 33.71 30.54 -5.37
C ASN A 77 33.46 29.71 -6.64
N TRP A 78 32.51 28.78 -6.62
CA TRP A 78 31.98 28.17 -7.82
C TRP A 78 31.13 29.21 -8.54
N THR A 79 31.59 29.61 -9.72
CA THR A 79 30.77 30.30 -10.72
C THR A 79 29.47 29.53 -10.89
N PRO A 80 28.29 30.16 -10.80
CA PRO A 80 27.04 29.51 -11.14
C PRO A 80 27.18 28.84 -12.51
N VAL A 81 27.01 27.52 -12.54
CA VAL A 81 26.99 26.80 -13.81
C VAL A 81 25.68 27.18 -14.48
N ASP A 82 25.78 28.02 -15.51
CA ASP A 82 24.63 28.38 -16.32
C ASP A 82 24.21 27.15 -17.13
N ILE A 83 23.20 26.45 -16.64
CA ILE A 83 22.65 25.26 -17.29
C ILE A 83 21.73 25.75 -18.39
N ASP A 84 22.25 25.85 -19.62
CA ASP A 84 21.45 26.19 -20.78
C ASP A 84 20.48 25.04 -21.15
N PHE A 85 19.30 25.08 -20.53
CA PHE A 85 18.19 24.17 -20.80
C PHE A 85 17.67 24.26 -22.26
N SER A 86 18.04 25.29 -23.05
CA SER A 86 17.67 25.35 -24.48
C SER A 86 18.37 24.28 -25.32
N THR A 87 19.51 23.76 -24.84
CA THR A 87 20.21 22.61 -25.44
C THR A 87 19.52 21.27 -25.15
N PHE A 88 18.57 21.23 -24.20
CA PHE A 88 17.90 20.00 -23.77
C PHE A 88 16.84 19.55 -24.80
N ARG A 89 17.31 19.05 -25.94
CA ARG A 89 16.47 18.47 -26.99
C ARG A 89 15.91 17.13 -26.54
N VAL A 90 14.76 17.16 -25.87
CA VAL A 90 13.93 15.98 -25.66
C VAL A 90 13.51 15.45 -27.04
N SER A 91 14.03 14.27 -27.42
CA SER A 91 13.62 13.59 -28.65
C SER A 91 12.12 13.31 -28.60
N GLN A 92 11.32 14.07 -29.35
CA GLN A 92 9.86 13.95 -29.41
C GLN A 92 9.36 12.65 -30.06
N HIS A 93 10.27 11.79 -30.54
CA HIS A 93 9.96 10.41 -30.92
C HIS A 93 9.86 9.49 -29.69
N SER A 94 8.97 9.83 -28.76
CA SER A 94 8.37 8.79 -27.92
C SER A 94 7.39 8.00 -28.81
N PRO A 95 7.57 6.67 -28.99
CA PRO A 95 6.50 5.86 -29.56
C PRO A 95 5.25 6.04 -28.70
N SER A 96 4.06 5.98 -29.32
CA SER A 96 2.80 6.20 -28.60
C SER A 96 2.78 5.31 -27.34
N PRO A 97 2.50 5.86 -26.15
CA PRO A 97 2.69 5.15 -24.89
C PRO A 97 1.76 3.94 -24.84
N GLN A 98 2.29 2.78 -25.18
CA GLN A 98 1.57 1.52 -25.10
C GLN A 98 1.22 1.29 -23.64
N LYS A 99 -0.08 1.12 -23.35
CA LYS A 99 -0.52 0.83 -21.99
C LYS A 99 0.20 -0.43 -21.51
N PRO A 100 0.95 -0.37 -20.39
CA PRO A 100 1.78 -1.49 -19.96
C PRO A 100 0.91 -2.73 -19.74
N THR A 101 1.39 -3.88 -20.21
CA THR A 101 0.62 -5.12 -20.07
C THR A 101 0.62 -5.56 -18.60
N ALA A 102 -0.38 -6.37 -18.21
CA ALA A 102 -0.41 -6.92 -16.86
C ALA A 102 0.87 -7.71 -16.50
N LYS A 103 1.54 -8.32 -17.49
CA LYS A 103 2.81 -9.01 -17.32
C LYS A 103 3.95 -8.05 -17.00
N ASP A 104 3.99 -6.89 -17.66
CA ASP A 104 5.03 -5.88 -17.43
C ASP A 104 4.83 -5.18 -16.09
N ILE A 105 3.58 -4.89 -15.71
CA ILE A 105 3.25 -4.40 -14.38
C ILE A 105 3.68 -5.41 -13.31
N VAL A 106 3.33 -6.70 -13.43
CA VAL A 106 3.74 -7.71 -12.44
C VAL A 106 5.27 -7.79 -12.34
N ARG A 107 6.01 -7.82 -13.46
CA ARG A 107 7.48 -7.76 -13.45
C ARG A 107 8.01 -6.56 -12.63
N SER A 108 7.47 -5.37 -12.85
CA SER A 108 7.86 -4.19 -12.08
C SER A 108 7.49 -4.29 -10.60
N LEU A 109 6.33 -4.86 -10.26
CA LEU A 109 5.90 -5.10 -8.87
C LEU A 109 6.75 -6.15 -8.14
N LEU A 110 7.38 -7.07 -8.87
CA LEU A 110 8.28 -8.10 -8.34
C LEU A 110 9.73 -7.62 -8.18
N CYS A 111 10.10 -6.48 -8.79
CA CYS A 111 11.42 -5.88 -8.64
C CYS A 111 11.33 -4.45 -8.08
N PRO A 112 10.82 -4.27 -6.84
CA PRO A 112 10.73 -2.96 -6.21
C PRO A 112 12.13 -2.34 -6.01
N PRO A 113 12.34 -1.06 -6.36
CA PRO A 113 13.57 -0.35 -6.01
C PRO A 113 13.61 -0.03 -4.50
N PRO A 114 14.78 0.24 -3.89
CA PRO A 114 14.89 0.48 -2.44
C PRO A 114 13.97 1.60 -1.90
N HIS A 115 13.71 2.64 -2.69
CA HIS A 115 12.81 3.74 -2.30
C HIS A 115 11.31 3.37 -2.31
N ALA A 116 10.95 2.18 -2.78
CA ALA A 116 9.59 1.64 -2.66
C ALA A 116 9.27 1.20 -1.22
N PHE A 117 10.28 0.92 -0.41
CA PHE A 117 10.15 0.48 0.98
C PHE A 117 10.17 1.67 1.93
N VAL A 118 8.99 2.13 2.34
CA VAL A 118 8.83 3.24 3.28
C VAL A 118 8.78 2.65 4.69
N HIS A 119 9.73 3.05 5.54
CA HIS A 119 9.95 2.44 6.86
C HIS A 119 10.19 0.91 6.82
N GLY A 120 10.84 0.42 5.75
CA GLY A 120 11.17 -1.00 5.57
C GLY A 120 10.03 -1.88 5.03
N VAL A 121 8.87 -1.29 4.75
CA VAL A 121 7.68 -1.99 4.22
C VAL A 121 7.26 -1.40 2.88
N LEU A 122 6.79 -2.24 1.96
CA LEU A 122 6.39 -1.82 0.62
C LEU A 122 5.26 -0.76 0.65
N SER A 123 5.51 0.36 -0.01
CA SER A 123 4.56 1.48 -0.10
C SER A 123 3.43 1.20 -1.09
N ILE A 124 2.18 1.23 -0.60
CA ILE A 124 0.99 1.15 -1.45
C ILE A 124 0.95 2.28 -2.51
N ASN A 125 1.51 3.45 -2.21
CA ASN A 125 1.60 4.57 -3.16
C ASN A 125 2.55 4.26 -4.32
N TRP A 126 3.65 3.55 -4.06
CA TRP A 126 4.56 3.08 -5.11
C TRP A 126 3.87 2.03 -5.98
N VAL A 127 3.14 1.09 -5.39
CA VAL A 127 2.36 0.09 -6.14
C VAL A 127 1.32 0.75 -7.04
N ILE A 128 0.57 1.73 -6.52
CA ILE A 128 -0.40 2.51 -7.30
C ILE A 128 0.27 3.28 -8.45
N ALA A 129 1.47 3.81 -8.24
CA ALA A 129 2.23 4.49 -9.30
C ALA A 129 2.70 3.53 -10.41
N VAL A 130 3.18 2.33 -10.05
CA VAL A 130 3.67 1.31 -11.00
C VAL A 130 2.53 0.63 -11.77
N ALA A 131 1.47 0.23 -11.06
CA ALA A 131 0.33 -0.46 -11.66
C ALA A 131 -0.70 0.49 -12.29
N GLY A 132 -0.71 1.76 -11.87
CA GLY A 132 -1.65 2.78 -12.31
C GLY A 132 -2.96 2.77 -11.51
N ALA A 133 -3.36 3.94 -11.01
CA ALA A 133 -4.56 4.14 -10.18
C ALA A 133 -5.86 3.56 -10.77
N THR A 134 -5.98 3.42 -12.10
CA THR A 134 -7.16 2.80 -12.74
C THR A 134 -7.43 1.36 -12.26
N HIS A 135 -6.42 0.64 -11.78
CA HIS A 135 -6.53 -0.72 -11.27
C HIS A 135 -7.04 -0.82 -9.82
N PHE A 136 -7.10 0.31 -9.10
CA PHE A 136 -7.43 0.40 -7.69
C PHE A 136 -8.75 1.11 -7.43
N GLU A 137 -9.38 0.79 -6.31
CA GLU A 137 -10.50 1.50 -5.72
C GLU A 137 -10.27 1.69 -4.22
N CYS A 138 -10.85 2.74 -3.64
CA CYS A 138 -10.78 3.01 -2.22
C CYS A 138 -11.95 2.29 -1.51
N ARG A 139 -11.63 1.34 -0.62
CA ARG A 139 -12.59 0.59 0.19
C ARG A 139 -13.26 1.54 1.19
N ARG A 140 -14.59 1.65 1.13
CA ARG A 140 -15.34 2.68 1.87
C ARG A 140 -15.36 2.49 3.40
N SER A 141 -15.13 1.29 3.90
CA SER A 141 -15.17 0.98 5.34
C SER A 141 -13.96 1.52 6.10
N ASP A 142 -12.77 1.46 5.51
CA ASP A 142 -11.49 1.79 6.16
C ASP A 142 -10.58 2.73 5.36
N GLY A 143 -10.92 3.07 4.12
CA GLY A 143 -10.11 3.90 3.24
C GLY A 143 -8.92 3.17 2.58
N ARG A 144 -8.83 1.83 2.69
CA ARG A 144 -7.76 1.03 2.08
C ARG A 144 -7.88 1.05 0.56
N TYR A 145 -6.77 1.30 -0.13
CA TYR A 145 -6.70 1.06 -1.59
C TYR A 145 -6.59 -0.44 -1.85
N ILE A 146 -7.53 -0.97 -2.64
CA ILE A 146 -7.60 -2.37 -3.03
C ILE A 146 -7.70 -2.51 -4.55
N LEU A 147 -7.24 -3.63 -5.11
CA LEU A 147 -7.40 -3.95 -6.53
C LEU A 147 -8.88 -4.20 -6.84
N LYS A 148 -9.39 -3.51 -7.86
CA LYS A 148 -10.75 -3.73 -8.37
C LYS A 148 -10.97 -5.19 -8.77
N LYS A 149 -12.17 -5.72 -8.53
CA LYS A 149 -12.56 -7.11 -8.85
C LYS A 149 -12.38 -7.47 -10.32
N ASP A 150 -12.50 -6.51 -11.24
CA ASP A 150 -12.32 -6.71 -12.67
C ASP A 150 -10.86 -6.58 -13.14
N SER A 151 -9.96 -6.07 -12.30
CA SER A 151 -8.56 -5.76 -12.62
C SER A 151 -7.80 -6.99 -13.17
N PRO A 152 -7.09 -6.87 -14.31
CA PRO A 152 -6.23 -7.92 -14.83
C PRO A 152 -5.19 -8.43 -13.84
N LEU A 153 -4.64 -7.55 -12.98
CA LEU A 153 -3.68 -7.93 -11.93
C LEU A 153 -4.31 -8.85 -10.89
N ARG A 154 -5.56 -8.60 -10.53
CA ARG A 154 -6.31 -9.40 -9.56
C ARG A 154 -6.68 -10.78 -10.12
N LYS A 155 -7.11 -10.82 -11.39
CA LYS A 155 -7.49 -12.06 -12.11
C LYS A 155 -6.29 -12.94 -12.46
N TRP A 156 -5.22 -12.34 -12.99
CA TRP A 156 -4.12 -13.08 -13.61
C TRP A 156 -2.81 -13.02 -12.81
N GLY A 157 -2.70 -12.17 -11.78
CA GLY A 157 -1.46 -11.97 -11.01
C GLY A 157 -0.84 -13.27 -10.52
N LYS A 158 -1.63 -14.19 -9.96
CA LYS A 158 -1.15 -15.53 -9.52
C LYS A 158 -0.50 -16.32 -10.66
N GLN A 159 -1.06 -16.25 -11.87
CA GLN A 159 -0.52 -16.96 -13.05
C GLN A 159 0.68 -16.24 -13.66
N LEU A 160 0.83 -14.94 -13.39
CA LEU A 160 1.96 -14.11 -13.80
C LEU A 160 3.11 -14.13 -12.78
N GLY A 161 3.01 -14.91 -11.70
CA GLY A 161 4.06 -15.07 -10.69
C GLY A 161 3.93 -14.17 -9.46
N LEU A 162 2.82 -13.43 -9.28
CA LEU A 162 2.62 -12.61 -8.09
C LEU A 162 2.38 -13.51 -6.84
N PRO A 163 3.22 -13.39 -5.77
CA PRO A 163 3.08 -14.18 -4.55
C PRO A 163 1.70 -14.09 -3.91
N ALA A 164 1.31 -15.15 -3.18
CA ALA A 164 -0.03 -15.22 -2.57
C ALA A 164 -0.28 -14.11 -1.55
N VAL A 165 0.64 -13.93 -0.59
CA VAL A 165 0.58 -12.89 0.45
C VAL A 165 0.47 -11.49 -0.17
N TYR A 166 1.29 -11.19 -1.18
CA TYR A 166 1.27 -9.91 -1.86
C TYR A 166 -0.04 -9.69 -2.63
N ARG A 167 -0.58 -10.72 -3.31
CA ARG A 167 -1.89 -10.64 -3.96
C ARG A 167 -3.02 -10.42 -2.95
N GLU A 168 -2.98 -11.10 -1.80
CA GLU A 168 -3.98 -10.98 -0.73
C GLU A 168 -3.97 -9.58 -0.11
N TRP A 169 -2.79 -9.03 0.18
CA TRP A 169 -2.62 -7.64 0.61
C TRP A 169 -3.23 -6.63 -0.38
N LEU A 170 -3.01 -6.83 -1.68
CA LEU A 170 -3.56 -5.98 -2.73
C LEU A 170 -5.06 -6.18 -2.98
N CYS A 171 -5.60 -7.37 -2.75
CA CYS A 171 -7.03 -7.65 -2.92
C CYS A 171 -7.87 -7.06 -1.78
N GLY A 172 -7.36 -7.10 -0.53
CA GLY A 172 -8.10 -6.66 0.66
C GLY A 172 -9.48 -7.34 0.77
N ASP A 173 -9.54 -8.65 0.50
CA ASP A 173 -10.78 -9.43 0.57
C ASP A 173 -11.22 -9.75 1.99
N ASP A 174 -10.29 -9.68 2.94
CA ASP A 174 -10.56 -9.73 4.37
C ASP A 174 -10.79 -8.30 4.90
N GLU A 175 -11.91 -8.07 5.58
CA GLU A 175 -12.24 -6.79 6.24
C GLU A 175 -11.80 -6.75 7.70
N GLU A 176 -11.54 -7.90 8.33
CA GLU A 176 -11.03 -7.99 9.71
C GLU A 176 -9.52 -7.69 9.77
N ARG A 177 -8.79 -7.92 8.66
CA ARG A 177 -7.35 -7.64 8.52
C ARG A 177 -7.03 -6.23 8.05
N GLY A 178 -6.17 -5.55 8.80
CA GLY A 178 -5.64 -4.23 8.49
C GLY A 178 -4.60 -4.24 7.36
N ALA A 179 -4.58 -3.18 6.55
CA ALA A 179 -3.57 -3.00 5.50
C ALA A 179 -2.13 -2.97 6.03
N ALA A 180 -1.95 -2.51 7.28
CA ALA A 180 -0.67 -2.49 7.97
C ALA A 180 -0.22 -3.90 8.36
N GLU A 181 -1.12 -4.73 8.90
CA GLU A 181 -0.84 -6.07 9.44
C GLU A 181 -0.43 -7.05 8.34
N ASP A 182 -1.22 -7.09 7.26
CA ASP A 182 -0.88 -7.81 6.02
C ASP A 182 0.41 -7.25 5.38
N GLY A 183 0.60 -5.93 5.46
CA GLY A 183 1.72 -5.23 4.84
C GLY A 183 3.07 -5.50 5.51
N MET A 184 3.11 -5.82 6.81
CA MET A 184 4.37 -6.04 7.56
C MET A 184 5.25 -7.14 6.96
N TRP A 185 4.67 -8.06 6.18
CA TRP A 185 5.37 -9.16 5.52
C TRP A 185 6.03 -8.76 4.19
N LEU A 186 5.70 -7.58 3.63
CA LEU A 186 6.21 -7.10 2.34
C LEU A 186 7.46 -6.22 2.55
N THR A 187 8.47 -6.79 3.20
CA THR A 187 9.79 -6.17 3.41
C THR A 187 10.73 -6.43 2.24
N GLU A 188 11.86 -5.73 2.15
CA GLU A 188 12.88 -5.98 1.12
C GLU A 188 13.34 -7.45 1.10
N GLU A 189 13.59 -8.04 2.28
CA GLU A 189 13.95 -9.46 2.44
C GLU A 189 12.89 -10.45 1.88
N PHE A 190 11.60 -10.09 1.87
CA PHE A 190 10.57 -10.94 1.26
C PHE A 190 10.75 -11.04 -0.25
N PHE A 191 11.07 -9.91 -0.91
CA PHE A 191 11.34 -9.87 -2.35
C PHE A 191 12.67 -10.51 -2.74
N GLU A 192 13.64 -10.60 -1.82
CA GLU A 192 14.91 -11.31 -2.05
C GLU A 192 14.82 -12.84 -1.90
N LYS A 193 13.81 -13.35 -1.17
CA LYS A 193 13.71 -14.77 -0.78
C LYS A 193 12.65 -15.56 -1.54
N GLU A 194 11.55 -14.91 -1.92
CA GLU A 194 10.38 -15.56 -2.55
C GLU A 194 10.38 -15.45 -4.09
N LEU A 195 11.42 -14.87 -4.71
CA LEU A 195 11.49 -14.53 -6.15
C LEU A 195 12.82 -14.94 -6.80
#